data_AF-A0A7J0G9C5-F1
#
_entry.id   AF-A0A7J0G9C5-F1
#
_cell.length_a   1.000
_cell.length_b   1.000
_cell.length_c   1.000
_cell.angle_alpha   90.00
_cell.angle_beta   90.00
_cell.angle_gamma   90.00
#
_symmetry.space_group_name_H-M   'P 1'
#
loop_
_entity.id
_entity.type
_entity.pdbx_description
1 polymer ?
#
loop_
_entity_poly.entity_id
_entity_poly.type
_entity_poly.pdbx_seq_one_letter_code
_entity_poly.pdbx_strand_id
1 'polypeptide(L)'
;MYITDCKGLVSFTVSASLPQLHAPPCPTQENCKEASGPQLWIFFLSLLLLAVGAGGIRPCVITFAADQFDMTKSKVEARSWNFFNWYFFCLGCSGLLSLIFVVYIQDNVGWGLGLAIPTGVMAFSILVFLLGIPLYRRVKPGGSPLVRLAQVIVAATRKRTQVAPKDPALLYQNRWLDADISTNGRLVHTDQFKWLDRAAIATEDDLKDVVNSPNLWRLVTVHRVEELKLIIRMFPIWAAGILLVASDANQDNFQILQARSMDRHLFKHSSFQISPASLSIFGVITWLVGLVVYDRLFVPLARRFTGNPTGITCLQRMGIGFMVNIFATVVSGLVEMKRKAVAAEHNLLDQPAAIIPLHMHSHAHFMPLYGFQLMDINESPIYVLLNPSINHAQKDLPVTIYESVEAERISVDHVAHLKPSDGGSAATQLAAHLTGIHSAIKMLNSRIRVLHHYLLAMQKGDIPCENSLLRQVSSLLRRLPTIESEKFQDDFLTVSAFNS
;
A
#
# COMPACT_ATOMS: atom_id res chain seq x y z
N MET A 1 17.05 -6.68 -7.91
CA MET A 1 15.94 -5.90 -8.50
C MET A 1 16.47 -4.71 -9.29
N TYR A 2 16.98 -3.63 -8.67
CA TYR A 2 17.59 -2.50 -9.39
C TYR A 2 18.66 -2.88 -10.42
N ILE A 3 19.61 -3.75 -10.05
CA ILE A 3 20.64 -4.24 -10.98
C ILE A 3 20.03 -5.07 -12.12
N THR A 4 19.00 -5.88 -11.83
CA THR A 4 18.30 -6.70 -12.82
C THR A 4 17.59 -5.82 -13.85
N ASP A 5 16.92 -4.77 -13.38
CA ASP A 5 16.23 -3.79 -14.21
C ASP A 5 17.22 -3.04 -15.12
N CYS A 6 18.33 -2.57 -14.55
CA CYS A 6 19.41 -1.92 -15.30
C CYS A 6 20.02 -2.86 -16.36
N LYS A 7 20.27 -4.14 -16.03
CA LYS A 7 20.73 -5.14 -17.03
C LYS A 7 19.71 -5.33 -18.15
N GLY A 8 18.42 -5.37 -17.82
CA GLY A 8 17.33 -5.43 -18.81
C GLY A 8 17.37 -4.22 -19.75
N LEU A 9 17.44 -3.00 -19.20
CA LEU A 9 17.52 -1.75 -19.98
C LEU A 9 18.77 -1.65 -20.86
N VAL A 10 19.94 -2.06 -20.35
CA VAL A 10 21.18 -2.11 -21.14
C VAL A 10 21.02 -3.10 -22.28
N SER A 11 20.55 -4.32 -22.01
CA SER A 11 20.33 -5.34 -23.04
C SER A 11 19.33 -4.87 -24.11
N PHE A 12 18.28 -4.18 -23.69
CA PHE A 12 17.24 -3.67 -24.57
C PHE A 12 17.78 -2.55 -25.47
N THR A 13 18.51 -1.59 -24.89
CA THR A 13 19.19 -0.50 -25.61
C THR A 13 20.22 -1.03 -26.62
N VAL A 14 21.01 -2.03 -26.23
CA VAL A 14 22.00 -2.67 -27.11
C VAL A 14 21.31 -3.39 -28.27
N SER A 15 20.21 -4.11 -28.01
CA SER A 15 19.42 -4.77 -29.05
C SER A 15 18.88 -3.78 -30.09
N ALA A 16 18.46 -2.59 -29.65
CA ALA A 16 17.95 -1.53 -30.53
C ALA A 16 19.07 -0.77 -31.27
N SER A 17 20.28 -0.69 -30.70
CA SER A 17 21.38 0.12 -31.25
C SER A 17 22.27 -0.65 -32.21
N LEU A 18 22.44 -1.97 -32.02
CA LEU A 18 23.30 -2.80 -32.87
C LEU A 18 22.53 -3.32 -34.10
N PRO A 19 22.95 -2.99 -35.34
CA PRO A 19 22.29 -3.47 -36.57
C PRO A 19 22.23 -4.99 -36.71
N GLN A 20 23.13 -5.72 -36.05
CA GLN A 20 23.15 -7.18 -36.05
C GLN A 20 22.02 -7.80 -35.22
N LEU A 21 21.49 -7.05 -34.25
CA LEU A 21 20.50 -7.51 -33.28
C LEU A 21 19.06 -7.12 -33.63
N HIS A 22 18.83 -6.43 -34.74
CA HIS A 22 17.49 -6.14 -35.26
C HIS A 22 17.39 -6.39 -36.77
N ALA A 23 16.16 -6.51 -37.27
CA ALA A 23 15.91 -6.67 -38.69
C ALA A 23 16.35 -5.41 -39.46
N PRO A 24 16.78 -5.53 -40.73
CA PRO A 24 17.17 -4.37 -41.52
C PRO A 24 16.00 -3.39 -41.68
N PRO A 25 16.27 -2.08 -41.77
CA PRO A 25 15.23 -1.09 -41.96
C PRO A 25 14.45 -1.36 -43.25
N CYS A 26 13.12 -1.27 -43.18
CA CYS A 26 12.21 -1.52 -44.28
C CYS A 26 11.36 -0.27 -44.55
N PRO A 27 11.85 0.67 -45.39
CA PRO A 27 11.19 1.96 -45.61
C PRO A 27 9.85 1.82 -46.35
N THR A 28 9.73 0.83 -47.23
CA THR A 28 8.54 0.59 -48.05
C THR A 28 7.42 -0.09 -47.29
N GLN A 29 7.68 -0.65 -46.10
CA GLN A 29 6.74 -1.45 -45.29
C GLN A 29 6.08 -2.63 -46.03
N GLU A 30 6.57 -2.96 -47.23
CA GLU A 30 6.11 -4.05 -48.07
C GLU A 30 7.15 -5.18 -48.07
N ASN A 31 6.72 -6.42 -47.82
CA ASN A 31 7.59 -7.62 -47.81
C ASN A 31 8.86 -7.48 -46.94
N CYS A 32 8.71 -6.87 -45.76
CA CYS A 32 9.82 -6.70 -44.82
C CYS A 32 10.31 -8.05 -44.28
N LYS A 33 11.63 -8.18 -44.10
CA LYS A 33 12.23 -9.36 -43.46
C LYS A 33 11.89 -9.38 -41.98
N GLU A 34 11.25 -10.45 -41.53
CA GLU A 34 10.96 -10.68 -40.12
C GLU A 34 12.26 -10.83 -39.31
N ALA A 35 12.17 -10.50 -38.01
CA ALA A 35 13.29 -10.66 -37.09
C ALA A 35 13.68 -12.14 -36.97
N SER A 36 14.98 -12.42 -36.97
CA SER A 36 15.47 -13.80 -36.82
C SER A 36 15.24 -14.32 -35.40
N GLY A 37 15.19 -15.65 -35.24
CA GLY A 37 15.00 -16.30 -33.93
C GLY A 37 15.95 -15.78 -32.83
N PRO A 38 17.27 -15.66 -33.06
CA PRO A 38 18.20 -15.11 -32.07
C PRO A 38 17.92 -13.65 -31.71
N GLN A 39 17.54 -12.81 -32.68
CA GLN A 39 17.20 -11.39 -32.44
C GLN A 39 15.97 -11.29 -31.54
N LEU A 40 14.92 -12.07 -31.83
CA LEU A 40 13.73 -12.16 -30.99
C LEU A 40 14.05 -12.67 -29.59
N TRP A 41 14.91 -13.68 -29.47
CA TRP A 41 15.26 -14.26 -28.17
C TRP A 41 15.96 -13.25 -27.25
N ILE A 42 16.92 -12.49 -27.79
CA ILE A 42 17.60 -11.42 -27.05
C ILE A 42 16.61 -10.32 -26.65
N PHE A 43 15.72 -9.93 -27.56
CA PHE A 43 14.67 -8.96 -27.29
C PHE A 43 13.74 -9.43 -26.15
N PHE A 44 13.20 -10.64 -26.22
CA PHE A 44 12.31 -11.16 -25.17
C PHE A 44 13.03 -11.38 -23.83
N LEU A 45 14.29 -11.81 -23.85
CA LEU A 45 15.08 -11.93 -22.62
C LEU A 45 15.27 -10.56 -21.95
N SER A 46 15.53 -9.51 -22.74
CA SER A 46 15.65 -8.15 -22.21
C SER A 46 14.34 -7.64 -21.58
N LEU A 47 13.20 -7.91 -22.22
CA LEU A 47 11.87 -7.59 -21.68
C LEU A 47 11.56 -8.39 -20.41
N LEU A 48 11.94 -9.66 -20.34
CA LEU A 48 11.77 -10.48 -19.15
C LEU A 48 12.58 -9.93 -17.97
N LEU A 49 13.84 -9.55 -18.20
CA LEU A 49 14.69 -8.93 -17.17
C LEU A 49 14.11 -7.61 -16.67
N LEU A 50 13.58 -6.78 -17.59
CA LEU A 50 12.90 -5.54 -17.25
C LEU A 50 11.63 -5.80 -16.43
N ALA A 51 10.81 -6.78 -16.82
CA ALA A 51 9.60 -7.15 -16.09
C ALA A 51 9.91 -7.64 -14.66
N VAL A 52 10.92 -8.50 -14.50
CA VAL A 52 11.36 -9.00 -13.18
C VAL A 52 11.96 -7.86 -12.34
N GLY A 53 12.76 -6.98 -12.95
CA GLY A 53 13.34 -5.81 -12.32
C GLY A 53 12.28 -4.84 -11.80
N ALA A 54 11.46 -4.30 -12.69
CA ALA A 54 10.39 -3.36 -12.39
C ALA A 54 9.35 -3.96 -11.41
N GLY A 55 8.97 -5.22 -11.60
CA GLY A 55 8.02 -5.92 -10.73
C GLY A 55 8.50 -6.05 -9.28
N GLY A 56 9.81 -6.19 -9.08
CA GLY A 56 10.40 -6.22 -7.73
C GLY A 56 10.65 -4.83 -7.13
N ILE A 57 10.97 -3.82 -7.95
CA ILE A 57 11.27 -2.46 -7.47
C ILE A 57 10.00 -1.75 -6.98
N ARG A 58 8.94 -1.73 -7.80
CA ARG A 58 7.72 -0.94 -7.55
C ARG A 58 7.10 -1.12 -6.15
N PRO A 59 6.85 -2.35 -5.65
CA PRO A 59 6.25 -2.53 -4.32
C PRO A 59 7.23 -2.26 -3.17
N CYS A 60 8.54 -2.33 -3.42
CA CYS A 60 9.56 -2.18 -2.38
C CYS A 60 9.97 -0.72 -2.14
N VAL A 61 9.94 0.12 -3.18
CA VAL A 61 10.45 1.51 -3.07
C VAL A 61 9.60 2.36 -2.16
N ILE A 62 8.27 2.28 -2.30
CA ILE A 62 7.35 3.10 -1.52
C ILE A 62 7.34 2.65 -0.06
N THR A 63 7.36 1.34 0.20
CA THR A 63 7.41 0.78 1.55
C THR A 63 8.74 1.08 2.22
N PHE A 64 9.86 0.95 1.50
CA PHE A 64 11.17 1.34 2.01
C PHE A 64 11.26 2.83 2.35
N ALA A 65 10.64 3.70 1.53
CA ALA A 65 10.54 5.13 1.82
C ALA A 65 9.69 5.41 3.06
N ALA A 66 8.56 4.70 3.22
CA ALA A 66 7.70 4.80 4.40
C ALA A 66 8.46 4.41 5.69
N ASP A 67 9.27 3.35 5.64
CA ASP A 67 10.09 2.88 6.76
C ASP A 67 11.13 3.90 7.26
N GLN A 68 11.48 4.89 6.43
CA GLN A 68 12.39 5.96 6.84
C GLN A 68 11.70 6.98 7.77
N PHE A 69 10.38 7.08 7.73
CA PHE A 69 9.61 8.04 8.53
C PHE A 69 8.96 7.34 9.73
N ASP A 70 9.30 7.79 10.93
CA ASP A 70 8.65 7.30 12.15
C ASP A 70 7.29 7.98 12.35
N MET A 71 6.23 7.34 11.85
CA MET A 71 4.86 7.87 11.86
C MET A 71 4.25 7.98 13.26
N THR A 72 4.88 7.41 14.29
CA THR A 72 4.39 7.48 15.69
C THR A 72 4.54 8.87 16.32
N LYS A 73 5.36 9.75 15.71
CA LYS A 73 5.60 11.11 16.20
C LYS A 73 4.74 12.09 15.41
N SER A 74 3.82 12.80 16.09
CA SER A 74 2.87 13.74 15.45
C SER A 74 3.50 14.80 14.53
N LYS A 75 4.69 15.33 14.88
CA LYS A 75 5.43 16.27 14.01
C LYS A 75 6.00 15.61 12.75
N VAL A 76 6.33 14.33 12.82
CA VAL A 76 6.90 13.53 11.71
C VAL A 76 5.78 13.06 10.79
N GLU A 77 4.62 12.71 11.33
CA GLU A 77 3.42 12.35 10.58
C GLU A 77 3.03 13.44 9.57
N ALA A 78 2.89 14.69 10.01
CA ALA A 78 2.57 15.82 9.11
C ALA A 78 3.62 16.03 8.01
N ARG A 79 4.91 15.79 8.28
CA ARG A 79 5.99 15.89 7.29
C ARG A 79 5.97 14.73 6.29
N SER A 80 5.62 13.53 6.75
CA SER A 80 5.53 12.33 5.92
C SER A 80 4.47 12.49 4.82
N TRP A 81 3.32 13.08 5.15
CA TRP A 81 2.28 13.40 4.16
C TRP A 81 2.74 14.34 3.05
N ASN A 82 3.54 15.35 3.40
CA ASN A 82 4.11 16.24 2.39
C ASN A 82 5.07 15.50 1.45
N PHE A 83 5.85 14.54 1.97
CA PHE A 83 6.73 13.71 1.15
C PHE A 83 5.95 12.86 0.14
N PHE A 84 4.91 12.14 0.57
CA PHE A 84 4.12 11.32 -0.34
C PHE A 84 3.39 12.16 -1.40
N ASN A 85 2.81 13.30 -1.03
CA ASN A 85 2.18 14.20 -2.00
C ASN A 85 3.18 14.66 -3.07
N TRP A 86 4.38 15.07 -2.66
CA TRP A 86 5.44 15.48 -3.57
C TRP A 86 5.92 14.31 -4.46
N TYR A 87 6.05 13.11 -3.89
CA TYR A 87 6.41 11.90 -4.63
C TYR A 87 5.42 11.62 -5.77
N PHE A 88 4.12 11.62 -5.49
CA PHE A 88 3.09 11.36 -6.50
C PHE A 88 3.00 12.50 -7.53
N PHE A 89 3.21 13.75 -7.12
CA PHE A 89 3.31 14.87 -8.05
C PHE A 89 4.49 14.71 -9.03
N CYS A 90 5.69 14.41 -8.52
CA CYS A 90 6.86 14.14 -9.34
C CYS A 90 6.66 12.93 -10.27
N LEU A 91 5.98 11.88 -9.81
CA LEU A 91 5.62 10.72 -10.62
C LEU A 91 4.74 11.13 -11.82
N GLY A 92 3.71 11.96 -11.59
CA GLY A 92 2.87 12.49 -12.66
C GLY A 92 3.65 13.36 -13.66
N CYS A 93 4.45 14.31 -13.17
CA CYS A 93 5.27 15.18 -14.02
C CYS A 93 6.30 14.41 -14.84
N SER A 94 6.97 13.42 -14.25
CA SER A 94 7.95 12.59 -14.96
C SER A 94 7.29 11.72 -16.04
N GLY A 95 6.08 11.20 -15.80
CA GLY A 95 5.29 10.49 -16.81
C GLY A 95 4.98 11.37 -18.02
N LEU A 96 4.52 12.60 -17.78
CA LEU A 96 4.28 13.58 -18.86
C LEU A 96 5.57 13.91 -19.63
N LEU A 97 6.66 14.17 -18.90
CA LEU A 97 7.96 14.48 -19.51
C LEU A 97 8.46 13.31 -20.38
N SER A 98 8.27 12.07 -19.93
CA SER A 98 8.64 10.86 -20.68
C SER A 98 7.83 10.73 -21.97
N LEU A 99 6.50 10.91 -21.91
CA LEU A 99 5.62 10.83 -23.08
C LEU A 99 5.86 11.95 -24.10
N ILE A 100 6.38 13.10 -23.67
CA ILE A 100 6.72 14.21 -24.55
C ILE A 100 8.11 14.01 -25.15
N PHE A 101 9.14 13.92 -24.30
CA PHE A 101 10.54 13.97 -24.76
C PHE A 101 11.09 12.61 -25.16
N VAL A 102 10.92 11.58 -24.33
CA VAL A 102 11.53 10.26 -24.59
C VAL A 102 10.86 9.61 -25.80
N VAL A 103 9.52 9.64 -25.84
CA VAL A 103 8.75 9.09 -26.98
C VAL A 103 9.04 9.88 -28.26
N TYR A 104 9.17 11.20 -28.20
CA TYR A 104 9.56 12.00 -29.37
C TYR A 104 10.93 11.60 -29.91
N ILE A 105 11.92 11.37 -29.04
CA ILE A 105 13.25 10.91 -29.44
C ILE A 105 13.18 9.50 -30.04
N GLN A 106 12.41 8.59 -29.46
CA GLN A 106 12.24 7.23 -29.96
C GLN A 106 11.70 7.21 -31.39
N ASP A 107 10.69 8.03 -31.68
CA ASP A 107 10.02 8.04 -32.99
C ASP A 107 10.72 8.90 -34.04
N ASN A 108 11.36 10.03 -33.68
CA ASN A 108 11.92 10.96 -34.65
C ASN A 108 13.44 10.86 -34.81
N VAL A 109 14.16 10.42 -33.77
CA VAL A 109 15.63 10.33 -33.79
C VAL A 109 16.07 8.88 -33.86
N GLY A 110 15.46 8.01 -33.07
CA GLY A 110 15.65 6.58 -33.11
C GLY A 110 15.61 5.91 -31.73
N TRP A 111 15.28 4.61 -31.76
CA TRP A 111 15.10 3.77 -30.57
C TRP A 111 16.37 3.61 -29.73
N GLY A 112 17.56 3.57 -30.34
CA GLY A 112 18.83 3.45 -29.61
C GLY A 112 19.05 4.59 -28.61
N LEU A 113 18.98 5.84 -29.06
CA LEU A 113 19.10 7.02 -28.18
C LEU A 113 17.91 7.14 -27.21
N GLY A 114 16.69 6.86 -27.69
CA GLY A 114 15.48 6.93 -26.88
C GLY A 114 15.47 5.95 -25.69
N LEU A 115 16.12 4.79 -25.81
CA LEU A 115 16.28 3.81 -24.73
C LEU A 115 17.54 4.04 -23.89
N ALA A 116 18.59 4.63 -24.48
CA ALA A 116 19.81 4.97 -23.74
C ALA A 116 19.56 6.00 -22.63
N ILE A 117 18.65 6.96 -22.84
CA ILE A 117 18.31 7.99 -21.84
C ILE A 117 17.73 7.36 -20.54
N PRO A 118 16.63 6.58 -20.57
CA PRO A 118 16.15 5.84 -19.39
C PRO A 118 17.22 4.94 -18.75
N THR A 119 18.06 4.30 -19.57
CA THR A 119 19.14 3.43 -19.09
C THR A 119 20.15 4.22 -18.24
N GLY A 120 20.57 5.40 -18.73
CA GLY A 120 21.48 6.29 -18.00
C GLY A 120 20.87 6.83 -16.71
N VAL A 121 19.60 7.24 -16.75
CA VAL A 121 18.87 7.71 -15.56
C VAL A 121 18.73 6.60 -14.51
N MET A 122 18.45 5.36 -14.92
CA MET A 122 18.41 4.21 -14.01
C MET A 122 19.77 3.93 -13.37
N ALA A 123 20.85 3.94 -14.16
CA ALA A 123 22.21 3.76 -13.64
C ALA A 123 22.57 4.85 -12.61
N PHE A 124 22.21 6.11 -12.90
CA PHE A 124 22.39 7.22 -11.97
C PHE A 124 21.55 7.04 -10.69
N SER A 125 20.29 6.60 -10.81
CA SER A 125 19.43 6.31 -9.65
C SER A 125 20.04 5.22 -8.75
N ILE A 126 20.66 4.19 -9.32
CA ILE A 126 21.35 3.15 -8.56
C ILE A 126 22.53 3.75 -7.81
N LEU A 127 23.34 4.59 -8.45
CA LEU A 127 24.47 5.25 -7.82
C LEU A 127 24.00 6.08 -6.61
N VAL A 128 22.99 6.93 -6.78
CA VAL A 128 22.43 7.75 -5.70
C VAL A 128 21.88 6.89 -4.56
N PHE A 129 21.18 5.80 -4.88
CA PHE A 129 20.65 4.87 -3.88
C PHE A 129 21.77 4.19 -3.06
N LEU A 130 22.85 3.79 -3.72
CA LEU A 130 24.00 3.18 -3.05
C LEU A 130 24.75 4.18 -2.16
N LEU A 131 24.90 5.43 -2.62
CA LEU A 131 25.50 6.51 -1.82
C LEU A 131 24.66 6.85 -0.57
N GLY A 132 23.34 6.60 -0.62
CA GLY A 132 22.42 6.80 0.50
C GLY A 132 22.41 5.70 1.58
N ILE A 133 23.08 4.55 1.34
CA ILE A 133 23.12 3.42 2.29
C ILE A 133 23.44 3.79 3.75
N PRO A 134 24.40 4.68 4.07
CA PRO A 134 24.71 5.01 5.46
C PRO A 134 23.62 5.86 6.14
N LEU A 135 22.73 6.50 5.37
CA LEU A 135 21.67 7.35 5.87
C LEU A 135 20.36 6.57 6.14
N TYR A 136 20.22 5.37 5.60
CA TYR A 136 18.98 4.61 5.68
C TYR A 136 18.79 3.93 7.02
N ARG A 137 17.59 4.09 7.60
CA ARG A 137 17.10 3.32 8.74
C ARG A 137 16.76 1.91 8.27
N ARG A 138 17.35 0.91 8.91
CA ARG A 138 17.10 -0.52 8.61
C ARG A 138 16.09 -1.08 9.61
N VAL A 139 14.91 -1.45 9.13
CA VAL A 139 13.87 -2.13 9.91
C VAL A 139 14.16 -3.64 9.93
N LYS A 140 13.84 -4.31 11.04
CA LYS A 140 14.01 -5.76 11.17
C LYS A 140 12.99 -6.49 10.26
N PRO A 141 13.35 -7.63 9.64
CA PRO A 141 12.43 -8.36 8.77
C PRO A 141 11.26 -8.97 9.57
N GLY A 142 10.02 -8.63 9.20
CA GLY A 142 8.78 -9.11 9.85
C GLY A 142 8.29 -10.51 9.42
N GLY A 143 9.13 -11.28 8.72
CA GLY A 143 8.77 -12.58 8.15
C GLY A 143 7.93 -12.50 6.86
N SER A 144 7.64 -13.66 6.25
CA SER A 144 6.87 -13.73 5.00
C SER A 144 5.38 -13.95 5.27
N PRO A 145 4.48 -13.04 4.84
CA PRO A 145 3.04 -13.25 4.92
C PRO A 145 2.58 -14.54 4.23
N LEU A 146 3.16 -14.87 3.08
CA LEU A 146 2.82 -16.10 2.33
C LEU A 146 3.11 -17.38 3.12
N VAL A 147 4.21 -17.39 3.88
CA VAL A 147 4.53 -18.53 4.76
C VAL A 147 3.49 -18.66 5.85
N ARG A 148 3.00 -17.54 6.43
CA ARG A 148 1.92 -17.57 7.43
C ARG A 148 0.62 -18.13 6.87
N LEU A 149 0.26 -17.74 5.64
CA LEU A 149 -0.93 -18.26 4.97
C LEU A 149 -0.81 -19.76 4.69
N ALA A 150 0.37 -20.21 4.21
CA ALA A 150 0.64 -21.62 4.01
C ALA A 150 0.58 -22.42 5.32
N GLN A 151 1.12 -21.87 6.41
CA GLN A 151 1.04 -22.46 7.75
C GLN A 151 -0.40 -22.71 8.18
N VAL A 152 -1.31 -21.73 7.99
CA VAL A 152 -2.74 -21.88 8.30
C VAL A 152 -3.35 -23.02 7.49
N ILE A 153 -3.11 -23.07 6.18
CA ILE A 153 -3.67 -24.11 5.29
C ILE A 153 -3.16 -25.50 5.69
N VAL A 154 -1.86 -25.63 5.95
CA VAL A 154 -1.25 -26.91 6.36
C VAL A 154 -1.75 -27.34 7.74
N ALA A 155 -1.86 -26.44 8.71
CA ALA A 155 -2.37 -26.75 10.03
C ALA A 155 -3.86 -27.14 10.00
N ALA A 156 -4.69 -26.42 9.24
CA ALA A 156 -6.12 -26.71 9.08
C ALA A 156 -6.36 -28.07 8.41
N THR A 157 -5.57 -28.40 7.37
CA THR A 157 -5.69 -29.68 6.67
C THR A 157 -5.22 -30.86 7.52
N ARG A 158 -4.14 -30.70 8.30
CA ARG A 158 -3.68 -31.71 9.27
C ARG A 158 -4.71 -31.97 10.37
N LYS A 159 -5.40 -30.92 10.85
CA LYS A 159 -6.42 -31.00 11.90
C LYS A 159 -7.84 -31.19 11.36
N ARG A 160 -8.00 -31.66 10.11
CA ARG A 160 -9.31 -31.81 9.46
C ARG A 160 -10.27 -32.78 10.17
N THR A 161 -9.74 -33.71 10.96
CA THR A 161 -10.55 -34.71 11.70
C THR A 161 -10.92 -34.22 13.11
N GLN A 162 -10.33 -33.11 13.58
CA GLN A 162 -10.59 -32.58 14.92
C GLN A 162 -11.93 -31.82 14.98
N VAL A 163 -12.64 -31.99 16.09
CA VAL A 163 -13.90 -31.30 16.35
C VAL A 163 -13.59 -29.90 16.85
N ALA A 164 -14.12 -28.88 16.17
CA ALA A 164 -13.94 -27.50 16.60
C ALA A 164 -14.72 -27.24 17.91
N PRO A 165 -14.09 -26.58 18.91
CA PRO A 165 -14.78 -26.21 20.14
C PRO A 165 -15.94 -25.26 19.85
N LYS A 166 -17.02 -25.37 20.65
CA LYS A 166 -18.19 -24.47 20.54
C LYS A 166 -17.86 -23.04 20.99
N ASP A 167 -16.94 -22.88 21.93
CA ASP A 167 -16.52 -21.58 22.44
C ASP A 167 -15.26 -21.08 21.70
N PRO A 168 -15.33 -19.93 21.00
CA PRO A 168 -14.20 -19.38 20.25
C PRO A 168 -13.06 -18.89 21.16
N ALA A 169 -13.30 -18.71 22.46
CA ALA A 169 -12.29 -18.38 23.46
C ALA A 169 -11.29 -19.53 23.72
N LEU A 170 -11.65 -20.77 23.38
CA LEU A 170 -10.79 -21.95 23.54
C LEU A 170 -9.80 -22.13 22.38
N LEU A 171 -9.92 -21.34 21.32
CA LEU A 171 -8.97 -21.36 20.20
C LEU A 171 -7.62 -20.76 20.63
N TYR A 172 -6.54 -21.24 20.04
CA TYR A 172 -5.20 -20.81 20.39
C TYR A 172 -4.95 -19.34 20.04
N GLN A 173 -4.56 -18.59 21.06
CA GLN A 173 -4.28 -17.17 20.97
C GLN A 173 -2.93 -16.87 21.63
N ASN A 174 -2.01 -16.27 20.89
CA ASN A 174 -0.72 -15.85 21.42
C ASN A 174 -0.45 -14.40 21.03
N ARG A 175 -0.55 -13.48 22.00
CA ARG A 175 -0.39 -12.04 21.78
C ARG A 175 1.05 -11.66 21.45
N TRP A 176 2.03 -12.31 22.08
CA TRP A 176 3.45 -12.03 21.87
C TRP A 176 3.91 -12.43 20.46
N LEU A 177 3.43 -13.57 19.98
CA LEU A 177 3.79 -14.05 18.64
C LEU A 177 3.22 -13.18 17.51
N ASP A 178 2.08 -12.52 17.75
CA ASP A 178 1.38 -11.72 16.76
C ASP A 178 1.61 -10.20 16.95
N ALA A 179 2.42 -9.78 17.92
CA ALA A 179 2.66 -8.37 18.24
C ALA A 179 3.26 -7.59 17.06
N ASP A 180 4.25 -8.17 16.37
CA ASP A 180 4.89 -7.55 15.20
C ASP A 180 3.95 -7.45 13.98
N ILE A 181 2.84 -8.19 14.00
CA ILE A 181 1.91 -8.33 12.87
C ILE A 181 0.64 -7.49 13.11
N SER A 182 0.26 -7.29 14.37
CA SER A 182 -0.98 -6.63 14.78
C SER A 182 -0.82 -5.13 15.09
N THR A 183 -0.06 -4.43 14.24
CA THR A 183 0.25 -2.99 14.42
C THR A 183 -0.96 -2.07 14.39
N ASN A 184 -2.03 -2.44 13.66
CA ASN A 184 -3.26 -1.65 13.50
C ASN A 184 -4.46 -2.26 14.24
N GLY A 185 -4.19 -3.07 15.26
CA GLY A 185 -5.21 -3.81 16.00
C GLY A 185 -5.30 -5.28 15.59
N ARG A 186 -6.00 -6.06 16.43
CA ARG A 186 -6.05 -7.51 16.32
C ARG A 186 -7.36 -7.98 15.69
N LEU A 187 -7.22 -8.85 14.68
CA LEU A 187 -8.36 -9.54 14.09
C LEU A 187 -9.05 -10.48 15.09
N VAL A 188 -10.38 -10.35 15.16
CA VAL A 188 -11.26 -11.13 16.02
C VAL A 188 -11.86 -12.28 15.22
N HIS A 189 -12.13 -13.39 15.89
CA HIS A 189 -12.72 -14.59 15.29
C HIS A 189 -14.05 -14.30 14.58
N THR A 190 -14.21 -14.85 13.37
CA THR A 190 -15.48 -14.82 12.62
C THR A 190 -16.01 -16.23 12.35
N ASP A 191 -17.34 -16.38 12.35
CA ASP A 191 -18.04 -17.64 12.04
C ASP A 191 -17.94 -18.16 10.60
N GLN A 192 -17.36 -17.41 9.67
CA GLN A 192 -17.23 -17.83 8.27
C GLN A 192 -15.97 -18.67 8.07
N PHE A 193 -16.03 -19.65 7.15
CA PHE A 193 -14.94 -20.60 6.86
C PHE A 193 -14.45 -21.37 8.10
N LYS A 194 -15.39 -21.90 8.91
CA LYS A 194 -15.09 -22.60 10.18
C LYS A 194 -14.08 -23.75 10.07
N TRP A 195 -13.93 -24.33 8.89
CA TRP A 195 -12.94 -25.38 8.66
C TRP A 195 -11.49 -24.88 8.83
N LEU A 196 -11.22 -23.58 8.62
CA LEU A 196 -9.91 -22.96 8.83
C LEU A 196 -9.60 -22.76 10.33
N ASP A 197 -10.62 -22.61 11.17
CA ASP A 197 -10.45 -22.47 12.63
C ASP A 197 -9.84 -23.73 13.26
N ARG A 198 -9.90 -24.85 12.54
CA ARG A 198 -9.22 -26.10 12.92
C ARG A 198 -7.71 -25.94 13.06
N ALA A 199 -7.09 -24.99 12.37
CA ALA A 199 -5.66 -24.67 12.52
C ALA A 199 -5.32 -24.13 13.93
N ALA A 200 -6.29 -23.51 14.60
CA ALA A 200 -6.13 -22.90 15.92
C ALA A 200 -6.62 -23.79 17.07
N ILE A 201 -7.00 -25.04 16.81
CA ILE A 201 -7.34 -26.00 17.87
C ILE A 201 -6.03 -26.48 18.50
N ALA A 202 -5.85 -26.26 19.80
CA ALA A 202 -4.68 -26.74 20.52
C ALA A 202 -4.91 -28.18 21.01
N THR A 203 -4.10 -29.14 20.55
CA THR A 203 -4.11 -30.52 21.09
C THR A 203 -3.11 -30.66 22.23
N GLU A 204 -3.28 -31.65 23.11
CA GLU A 204 -2.39 -31.84 24.28
C GLU A 204 -0.90 -31.92 23.90
N ASP A 205 -0.57 -32.55 22.78
CA ASP A 205 0.81 -32.61 22.26
C ASP A 205 1.32 -31.26 21.75
N ASP A 206 0.45 -30.35 21.33
CA ASP A 206 0.83 -28.98 20.98
C ASP A 206 1.16 -28.15 22.21
N LEU A 207 0.40 -28.33 23.30
CA LEU A 207 0.63 -27.58 24.54
C LEU A 207 1.98 -27.94 25.18
N LYS A 208 2.47 -29.18 24.99
CA LYS A 208 3.81 -29.61 25.44
C LYS A 208 4.92 -28.85 24.69
N ASP A 209 4.74 -28.61 23.39
CA ASP A 209 5.73 -27.95 22.54
C ASP A 209 5.73 -26.41 22.66
N VAL A 210 4.64 -25.81 23.15
CA VAL A 210 4.53 -24.34 23.37
C VAL A 210 5.61 -23.82 24.35
N VAL A 211 6.08 -24.66 25.27
CA VAL A 211 7.10 -24.30 26.27
C VAL A 211 8.48 -24.05 25.64
N ASN A 212 8.80 -24.72 24.53
CA ASN A 212 10.11 -24.63 23.88
C ASN A 212 10.09 -23.80 22.58
N SER A 213 8.96 -23.76 21.88
CA SER A 213 8.56 -22.80 20.82
C SER A 213 7.43 -23.44 20.00
N PRO A 214 6.31 -22.74 19.76
CA PRO A 214 5.19 -23.35 19.05
C PRO A 214 5.54 -23.63 17.58
N ASN A 215 5.35 -24.86 17.13
CA ASN A 215 5.49 -25.20 15.71
C ASN A 215 4.27 -24.67 14.92
N LEU A 216 4.50 -23.56 14.21
CA LEU A 216 3.47 -22.86 13.44
C LEU A 216 2.89 -23.65 12.26
N TRP A 217 3.53 -24.73 11.84
CA TRP A 217 2.99 -25.63 10.82
C TRP A 217 1.98 -26.65 11.37
N ARG A 218 1.82 -26.71 12.70
CA ARG A 218 0.89 -27.61 13.40
C ARG A 218 -0.15 -26.84 14.21
N LEU A 219 0.24 -25.74 14.87
CA LEU A 219 -0.65 -24.89 15.66
C LEU A 219 -0.48 -23.43 15.27
N VAL A 220 -1.58 -22.77 14.88
CA VAL A 220 -1.59 -21.38 14.43
C VAL A 220 -2.53 -20.54 15.29
N THR A 221 -2.24 -19.25 15.46
CA THR A 221 -3.08 -18.33 16.22
C THR A 221 -4.34 -17.93 15.45
N VAL A 222 -5.43 -17.61 16.18
CA VAL A 222 -6.68 -17.09 15.60
C VAL A 222 -6.43 -15.88 14.69
N HIS A 223 -5.50 -14.99 15.05
CA HIS A 223 -5.21 -13.80 14.25
C HIS A 223 -4.78 -14.17 12.82
N ARG A 224 -3.82 -15.08 12.68
CA ARG A 224 -3.31 -15.56 11.38
C ARG A 224 -4.37 -16.33 10.58
N VAL A 225 -5.27 -17.06 11.27
CA VAL A 225 -6.42 -17.71 10.63
C VAL A 225 -7.36 -16.66 10.03
N GLU A 226 -7.66 -15.61 10.78
CA GLU A 226 -8.52 -14.52 10.31
C GLU A 226 -7.86 -13.70 9.19
N GLU A 227 -6.52 -13.54 9.18
CA GLU A 227 -5.80 -12.96 8.04
C GLU A 227 -6.11 -13.74 6.74
N LEU A 228 -6.02 -15.07 6.78
CA LEU A 228 -6.33 -15.90 5.61
C LEU A 228 -7.80 -15.81 5.20
N LYS A 229 -8.72 -15.84 6.18
CA LYS A 229 -10.16 -15.69 5.91
C LYS A 229 -10.45 -14.36 5.20
N LEU A 230 -9.84 -13.26 5.64
CA LEU A 230 -10.00 -11.95 5.00
C LEU A 230 -9.49 -11.96 3.56
N ILE A 231 -8.33 -12.56 3.29
CA ILE A 231 -7.80 -12.68 1.92
C ILE A 231 -8.76 -13.48 1.04
N ILE A 232 -9.31 -14.59 1.54
CA ILE A 232 -10.31 -15.39 0.81
C ILE A 232 -11.57 -14.56 0.52
N ARG A 233 -12.04 -13.74 1.47
CA ARG A 233 -13.20 -12.84 1.26
C ARG A 233 -12.92 -11.76 0.22
N MET A 234 -11.69 -11.28 0.12
CA MET A 234 -11.29 -10.26 -0.85
C MET A 234 -11.05 -10.84 -2.26
N PHE A 235 -10.81 -12.15 -2.37
CA PHE A 235 -10.49 -12.81 -3.62
C PHE A 235 -11.52 -12.59 -4.74
N PRO A 236 -12.85 -12.67 -4.53
CA PRO A 236 -13.82 -12.41 -5.59
C PRO A 236 -13.77 -10.98 -6.13
N ILE A 237 -13.54 -10.00 -5.25
CA ILE A 237 -13.42 -8.58 -5.63
C ILE A 237 -12.14 -8.38 -6.46
N TRP A 238 -11.05 -8.99 -6.02
CA TRP A 238 -9.79 -8.99 -6.78
C TRP A 238 -9.94 -9.66 -8.16
N ALA A 239 -10.64 -10.80 -8.23
CA ALA A 239 -10.89 -11.51 -9.48
C ALA A 239 -11.73 -10.69 -10.48
N ALA A 240 -12.72 -9.94 -10.01
CA ALA A 240 -13.47 -9.01 -10.86
C ALA A 240 -12.57 -7.91 -11.48
N GLY A 241 -11.52 -7.52 -10.76
CA GLY A 241 -10.49 -6.58 -11.26
C GLY A 241 -9.69 -7.09 -12.46
N ILE A 242 -9.61 -8.41 -12.70
CA ILE A 242 -8.84 -8.97 -13.82
C ILE A 242 -9.40 -8.49 -15.17
N LEU A 243 -10.73 -8.43 -15.30
CA LEU A 243 -11.38 -7.99 -16.55
C LEU A 243 -11.12 -6.49 -16.83
N LEU A 244 -11.05 -5.68 -15.77
CA LEU A 244 -10.69 -4.26 -15.88
C LEU A 244 -9.26 -4.11 -16.41
N VAL A 245 -8.29 -4.79 -15.79
CA VAL A 245 -6.88 -4.73 -16.22
C VAL A 245 -6.69 -5.28 -17.63
N ALA A 246 -7.42 -6.35 -17.99
CA ALA A 246 -7.37 -6.90 -19.34
C ALA A 246 -7.96 -5.93 -20.39
N SER A 247 -9.02 -5.19 -20.04
CA SER A 247 -9.60 -4.16 -20.90
C SER A 247 -8.63 -2.99 -21.10
N ASP A 248 -8.03 -2.51 -20.01
CA ASP A 248 -7.06 -1.42 -19.99
C ASP A 248 -5.82 -1.73 -20.86
N ALA A 249 -5.22 -2.92 -20.67
CA ALA A 249 -4.05 -3.35 -21.45
C ALA A 249 -4.31 -3.44 -22.96
N ASN A 250 -5.54 -3.76 -23.36
CA ASN A 250 -5.92 -3.76 -24.77
C ASN A 250 -6.03 -2.34 -25.32
N GLN A 251 -6.62 -1.41 -24.56
CA GLN A 251 -6.81 -0.03 -24.99
C GLN A 251 -5.49 0.70 -25.24
N ASP A 252 -4.47 0.51 -24.40
CA ASP A 252 -3.14 1.09 -24.62
C ASP A 252 -2.55 0.70 -25.99
N ASN A 253 -2.69 -0.57 -26.39
CA ASN A 253 -2.20 -1.06 -27.67
C ASN A 253 -3.05 -0.54 -28.84
N PHE A 254 -4.37 -0.62 -28.73
CA PHE A 254 -5.29 -0.19 -29.79
C PHE A 254 -5.19 1.32 -30.05
N GLN A 255 -5.04 2.13 -29.01
CA GLN A 255 -4.89 3.57 -29.13
C GLN A 255 -3.67 3.95 -29.99
N ILE A 256 -2.53 3.29 -29.77
CA ILE A 256 -1.30 3.54 -30.56
C ILE A 256 -1.49 3.09 -32.01
N LEU A 257 -2.13 1.94 -32.24
CA LEU A 257 -2.41 1.43 -33.59
C LEU A 257 -3.37 2.34 -34.37
N GLN A 258 -4.44 2.80 -33.74
CA GLN A 258 -5.37 3.76 -34.34
C GLN A 258 -4.66 5.08 -34.66
N ALA A 259 -3.88 5.60 -33.71
CA ALA A 259 -3.12 6.84 -33.86
C ALA A 259 -2.16 6.81 -35.06
N ARG A 260 -1.56 5.66 -35.39
CA ARG A 260 -0.69 5.51 -36.57
C ARG A 260 -1.43 5.74 -37.89
N SER A 261 -2.72 5.40 -37.95
CA SER A 261 -3.57 5.54 -39.15
C SER A 261 -4.35 6.86 -39.22
N MET A 262 -4.12 7.78 -38.28
CA MET A 262 -4.86 9.05 -38.15
C MET A 262 -3.97 10.26 -38.42
N ASP A 263 -4.59 11.38 -38.79
CA ASP A 263 -3.88 12.65 -38.90
C ASP A 263 -3.57 13.21 -37.50
N ARG A 264 -2.26 13.39 -37.23
CA ARG A 264 -1.67 13.75 -35.92
C ARG A 264 -1.16 15.19 -35.85
N HIS A 265 -1.51 16.04 -36.80
CA HIS A 265 -1.15 17.46 -36.76
C HIS A 265 -2.00 18.21 -35.71
N LEU A 266 -1.34 18.94 -34.82
CA LEU A 266 -1.95 19.64 -33.68
C LEU A 266 -2.69 20.91 -34.12
N PHE A 267 -2.09 21.66 -35.06
CA PHE A 267 -2.70 22.86 -35.63
C PHE A 267 -2.70 22.73 -37.16
N LYS A 268 -3.77 23.24 -37.79
CA LYS A 268 -3.97 23.22 -39.26
C LYS A 268 -2.84 23.91 -40.05
N HIS A 269 -1.99 24.68 -39.36
CA HIS A 269 -0.85 25.43 -39.92
C HIS A 269 0.52 25.04 -39.36
N SER A 270 0.60 24.05 -38.45
CA SER A 270 1.89 23.58 -37.92
C SER A 270 2.41 22.37 -38.69
N SER A 271 3.68 22.38 -39.07
CA SER A 271 4.38 21.21 -39.64
C SER A 271 4.75 20.14 -38.61
N PHE A 272 4.42 20.36 -37.33
CA PHE A 272 4.76 19.44 -36.25
C PHE A 272 3.73 18.31 -36.14
N GLN A 273 4.18 17.08 -36.35
CA GLN A 273 3.39 15.86 -36.19
C GLN A 273 3.71 15.21 -34.84
N ILE A 274 2.68 14.98 -34.02
CA ILE A 274 2.87 14.30 -32.73
C ILE A 274 3.12 12.80 -32.96
N SER A 275 3.98 12.18 -32.15
CA SER A 275 4.15 10.72 -32.13
C SER A 275 2.83 10.00 -31.81
N PRO A 276 2.53 8.83 -32.41
CA PRO A 276 1.31 8.09 -32.10
C PRO A 276 1.23 7.68 -30.63
N ALA A 277 2.37 7.35 -30.01
CA ALA A 277 2.42 6.93 -28.60
C ALA A 277 2.30 8.12 -27.64
N SER A 278 2.73 9.33 -28.03
CA SER A 278 2.54 10.54 -27.24
C SER A 278 1.07 10.94 -27.08
N LEU A 279 0.14 10.34 -27.83
CA LEU A 279 -1.29 10.57 -27.64
C LEU A 279 -1.77 10.16 -26.23
N SER A 280 -1.07 9.24 -25.55
CA SER A 280 -1.38 8.88 -24.16
C SER A 280 -1.25 10.05 -23.17
N ILE A 281 -0.63 11.18 -23.56
CA ILE A 281 -0.58 12.42 -22.76
C ILE A 281 -1.99 12.88 -22.34
N PHE A 282 -2.99 12.79 -23.23
CA PHE A 282 -4.35 13.20 -22.91
C PHE A 282 -4.96 12.36 -21.79
N GLY A 283 -4.64 11.05 -21.76
CA GLY A 283 -5.04 10.15 -20.68
C GLY A 283 -4.39 10.55 -19.35
N VAL A 284 -3.08 10.80 -19.34
CA VAL A 284 -2.34 11.20 -18.13
C VAL A 284 -2.82 12.56 -17.61
N ILE A 285 -3.04 13.54 -18.48
CA ILE A 285 -3.58 14.85 -18.07
C ILE A 285 -4.97 14.68 -17.48
N THR A 286 -5.83 13.89 -18.11
CA THR A 286 -7.19 13.65 -17.59
C THR A 286 -7.13 12.96 -16.23
N TRP A 287 -6.25 11.99 -16.04
CA TRP A 287 -6.06 11.34 -14.75
C TRP A 287 -5.63 12.35 -13.66
N LEU A 288 -4.65 13.22 -13.95
CA LEU A 288 -4.18 14.25 -13.01
C LEU A 288 -5.28 15.27 -12.68
N VAL A 289 -5.99 15.78 -13.68
CA VAL A 289 -7.10 16.72 -13.49
C VAL A 289 -8.26 16.05 -12.76
N GLY A 290 -8.59 14.81 -13.14
CA GLY A 290 -9.62 13.99 -12.53
C GLY A 290 -9.38 13.80 -11.04
N LEU A 291 -8.14 13.52 -10.64
CA LEU A 291 -7.75 13.39 -9.22
C LEU A 291 -8.00 14.68 -8.45
N VAL A 292 -7.55 15.82 -8.99
CA VAL A 292 -7.78 17.13 -8.35
C VAL A 292 -9.29 17.44 -8.24
N VAL A 293 -10.06 17.15 -9.29
CA VAL A 293 -11.52 17.33 -9.29
C VAL A 293 -12.19 16.41 -8.27
N TYR A 294 -11.76 15.15 -8.18
CA TYR A 294 -12.31 14.19 -7.24
C TYR A 294 -12.07 14.65 -5.80
N ASP A 295 -10.84 14.99 -5.43
CA ASP A 295 -10.50 15.36 -4.06
C ASP A 295 -11.04 16.74 -3.65
N ARG A 296 -11.03 17.72 -4.56
CA ARG A 296 -11.40 19.11 -4.22
C ARG A 296 -12.86 19.43 -4.43
N LEU A 297 -13.54 18.76 -5.36
CA LEU A 297 -14.95 18.99 -5.65
C LEU A 297 -15.79 17.80 -5.18
N PHE A 298 -15.54 16.61 -5.70
CA PHE A 298 -16.41 15.46 -5.45
C PHE A 298 -16.44 15.03 -3.98
N VAL A 299 -15.29 14.86 -3.31
CA VAL A 299 -15.24 14.40 -1.91
C VAL A 299 -15.94 15.37 -0.96
N PRO A 300 -15.71 16.70 -1.00
CA PRO A 300 -16.44 17.66 -0.16
C PRO A 300 -17.94 17.68 -0.44
N LEU A 301 -18.35 17.59 -1.72
CA LEU A 301 -19.75 17.51 -2.11
C LEU A 301 -20.40 16.22 -1.59
N ALA A 302 -19.80 15.07 -1.88
CA ALA A 302 -20.29 13.77 -1.45
C ALA A 302 -20.38 13.69 0.07
N ARG A 303 -19.37 14.18 0.81
CA ARG A 303 -19.38 14.22 2.28
C ARG A 303 -20.55 15.02 2.86
N ARG A 304 -20.97 16.10 2.20
CA ARG A 304 -22.16 16.87 2.61
C ARG A 304 -23.45 16.04 2.50
N PHE A 305 -23.53 15.14 1.53
CA PHE A 305 -24.71 14.31 1.30
C PHE A 305 -24.69 12.97 2.07
N THR A 306 -23.54 12.30 2.12
CA THR A 306 -23.41 10.95 2.69
C THR A 306 -23.05 10.95 4.17
N GLY A 307 -22.52 12.07 4.69
CA GLY A 307 -21.98 12.15 6.05
C GLY A 307 -20.69 11.33 6.27
N ASN A 308 -20.16 10.66 5.24
CA ASN A 308 -18.95 9.85 5.33
C ASN A 308 -17.71 10.74 5.16
N PRO A 309 -16.68 10.65 6.05
CA PRO A 309 -15.44 11.41 5.90
C PRO A 309 -14.74 11.24 4.55
N THR A 310 -14.89 10.09 3.88
CA THR A 310 -14.30 9.81 2.55
C THR A 310 -15.21 10.19 1.37
N GLY A 311 -16.38 10.77 1.62
CA GLY A 311 -17.40 11.00 0.60
C GLY A 311 -18.19 9.72 0.28
N ILE A 312 -17.60 8.77 -0.44
CA ILE A 312 -18.23 7.47 -0.76
C ILE A 312 -17.40 6.31 -0.21
N THR A 313 -18.00 5.12 -0.11
CA THR A 313 -17.27 3.93 0.36
C THR A 313 -16.31 3.41 -0.72
N CYS A 314 -15.22 2.74 -0.31
CA CYS A 314 -14.22 2.19 -1.24
C CYS A 314 -14.84 1.22 -2.26
N LEU A 315 -15.76 0.35 -1.81
CA LEU A 315 -16.46 -0.59 -2.69
C LEU A 315 -17.36 0.12 -3.71
N GLN A 316 -18.04 1.21 -3.31
CA GLN A 316 -18.84 2.02 -4.24
C GLN A 316 -17.97 2.71 -5.28
N ARG A 317 -16.83 3.27 -4.86
CA ARG A 317 -15.86 3.87 -5.78
C ARG A 317 -15.38 2.86 -6.82
N MET A 318 -14.97 1.67 -6.38
CA MET A 318 -14.54 0.58 -7.26
C MET A 318 -15.67 0.15 -8.22
N GLY A 319 -16.91 0.07 -7.73
CA GLY A 319 -18.08 -0.23 -8.56
C GLY A 319 -18.35 0.82 -9.65
N ILE A 320 -18.25 2.11 -9.32
CA ILE A 320 -18.39 3.21 -10.29
C ILE A 320 -17.28 3.13 -11.34
N GLY A 321 -16.05 2.88 -10.90
CA GLY A 321 -14.89 2.64 -11.74
C GLY A 321 -15.12 1.57 -12.81
N PHE A 322 -15.60 0.39 -12.39
CA PHE A 322 -15.96 -0.68 -13.31
C PHE A 322 -17.02 -0.26 -14.33
N MET A 323 -18.04 0.49 -13.91
CA MET A 323 -19.08 0.96 -14.83
C MET A 323 -18.52 1.96 -15.85
N VAL A 324 -17.69 2.91 -15.41
CA VAL A 324 -17.02 3.88 -16.29
C VAL A 324 -16.14 3.15 -17.31
N ASN A 325 -15.38 2.14 -16.89
CA ASN A 325 -14.58 1.32 -17.79
C ASN A 325 -15.44 0.62 -18.87
N ILE A 326 -16.58 0.02 -18.49
CA ILE A 326 -17.49 -0.61 -19.44
C ILE A 326 -17.99 0.41 -20.46
N PHE A 327 -18.43 1.59 -20.00
CA PHE A 327 -18.87 2.66 -20.90
C PHE A 327 -17.75 3.14 -21.82
N ALA A 328 -16.53 3.31 -21.31
CA ALA A 328 -15.37 3.70 -22.11
C ALA A 328 -15.06 2.68 -23.21
N THR A 329 -15.08 1.38 -22.89
CA THR A 329 -14.88 0.31 -23.87
C THR A 329 -15.99 0.26 -24.93
N VAL A 330 -17.26 0.47 -24.56
CA VAL A 330 -18.37 0.56 -25.51
C VAL A 330 -18.18 1.76 -26.46
N VAL A 331 -17.86 2.92 -25.91
CA VAL A 331 -17.59 4.13 -26.70
C VAL A 331 -16.40 3.92 -27.64
N SER A 332 -15.32 3.29 -27.18
CA SER A 332 -14.16 2.91 -28.00
C SER A 332 -14.57 2.05 -29.21
N GLY A 333 -15.41 1.03 -28.97
CA GLY A 333 -15.95 0.18 -30.03
C GLY A 333 -16.79 0.95 -31.05
N LEU A 334 -17.68 1.84 -30.61
CA LEU A 334 -18.49 2.68 -31.49
C LEU A 334 -17.64 3.63 -32.34
N VAL A 335 -16.61 4.20 -31.75
CA VAL A 335 -15.68 5.08 -32.45
C VAL A 335 -14.88 4.32 -33.50
N GLU A 336 -14.43 3.10 -33.20
CA GLU A 336 -13.77 2.22 -34.18
C GLU A 336 -14.71 1.81 -35.32
N MET A 337 -15.98 1.53 -35.03
CA MET A 337 -16.98 1.27 -36.08
C MET A 337 -17.11 2.46 -37.03
N LYS A 338 -17.14 3.69 -36.50
CA LYS A 338 -17.18 4.90 -37.31
C LYS A 338 -15.91 5.08 -38.15
N ARG A 339 -14.73 4.84 -37.55
CA ARG A 339 -13.44 4.92 -38.27
C ARG A 339 -13.40 3.94 -39.45
N LYS A 340 -13.84 2.69 -39.23
CA LYS A 340 -13.93 1.67 -40.29
C LYS A 340 -14.93 2.03 -41.37
N ALA A 341 -16.08 2.61 -41.02
CA ALA A 341 -17.06 3.07 -42.00
C ALA A 341 -16.48 4.16 -42.92
N VAL A 342 -15.77 5.15 -42.36
CA VAL A 342 -15.10 6.19 -43.16
C VAL A 342 -14.00 5.60 -44.04
N ALA A 343 -13.23 4.63 -43.54
CA ALA A 343 -12.23 3.93 -44.35
C ALA A 343 -12.86 3.14 -45.51
N ALA A 344 -14.03 2.53 -45.30
CA ALA A 344 -14.78 1.84 -46.34
C ALA A 344 -15.29 2.80 -47.42
N GLU A 345 -15.85 3.95 -47.04
CA GLU A 345 -16.32 4.99 -47.98
C GLU A 345 -15.19 5.53 -48.88
N HIS A 346 -13.97 5.59 -48.35
CA HIS A 346 -12.79 6.07 -49.08
C HIS A 346 -12.01 4.95 -49.79
N ASN A 347 -12.50 3.70 -49.79
CA ASN A 347 -11.80 2.52 -50.32
C ASN A 347 -10.38 2.31 -49.73
N LEU A 348 -10.17 2.69 -48.46
CA LEU A 348 -8.89 2.60 -47.76
C LEU A 348 -8.78 1.34 -46.87
N LEU A 349 -9.73 0.40 -46.95
CA LEU A 349 -9.76 -0.79 -46.08
C LEU A 349 -8.54 -1.70 -46.27
N ASP A 350 -8.05 -1.84 -47.50
CA ASP A 350 -6.94 -2.73 -47.86
C ASP A 350 -5.57 -2.02 -47.86
N GLN A 351 -5.51 -0.76 -47.40
CA GLN A 351 -4.28 0.05 -47.38
C GLN A 351 -3.84 0.30 -45.92
N PRO A 352 -3.03 -0.60 -45.32
CA PRO A 352 -2.66 -0.51 -43.90
C PRO A 352 -1.82 0.73 -43.55
N ALA A 353 -1.17 1.36 -44.54
CA ALA A 353 -0.36 2.57 -44.37
C ALA A 353 -1.10 3.88 -44.70
N ALA A 354 -2.34 3.81 -45.20
CA ALA A 354 -3.08 5.01 -45.58
C ALA A 354 -3.59 5.76 -44.35
N ILE A 355 -3.42 7.09 -44.37
CA ILE A 355 -3.96 7.98 -43.34
C ILE A 355 -5.45 8.17 -43.64
N ILE A 356 -6.29 7.72 -42.72
CA ILE A 356 -7.74 7.92 -42.82
C ILE A 356 -8.02 9.40 -42.54
N PRO A 357 -8.87 10.08 -43.35
CA PRO A 357 -9.21 11.48 -43.17
C PRO A 357 -10.16 11.71 -41.98
N LEU A 358 -9.77 11.24 -40.80
CA LEU A 358 -10.42 11.48 -39.53
C LEU A 358 -9.47 12.32 -38.67
N HIS A 359 -9.81 13.59 -38.46
CA HIS A 359 -9.00 14.47 -37.61
C HIS A 359 -8.98 13.95 -36.16
N MET A 360 -7.81 13.98 -35.54
CA MET A 360 -7.58 13.62 -34.14
C MET A 360 -8.55 14.28 -33.16
N HIS A 361 -8.97 15.53 -33.42
CA HIS A 361 -9.93 16.26 -32.58
C HIS A 361 -11.25 15.51 -32.36
N SER A 362 -11.74 14.74 -33.36
CA SER A 362 -12.99 13.96 -33.23
C SER A 362 -12.87 12.78 -32.24
N HIS A 363 -11.65 12.33 -31.98
CA HIS A 363 -11.31 11.20 -31.11
C HIS A 363 -10.82 11.68 -29.73
N ALA A 364 -10.14 12.83 -29.70
CA ALA A 364 -9.59 13.45 -28.49
C ALA A 364 -10.65 13.77 -27.43
N HIS A 365 -11.92 13.96 -27.82
CA HIS A 365 -13.03 14.14 -26.87
C HIS A 365 -13.34 12.90 -26.04
N PHE A 366 -13.00 11.70 -26.52
CA PHE A 366 -13.26 10.43 -25.82
C PHE A 366 -12.03 9.91 -25.05
N MET A 367 -10.83 10.44 -25.34
CA MET A 367 -9.61 10.11 -24.59
C MET A 367 -9.65 10.39 -23.09
N PRO A 368 -10.37 11.42 -22.61
CA PRO A 368 -10.58 11.61 -21.19
C PRO A 368 -11.26 10.43 -20.49
N LEU A 369 -12.17 9.72 -21.17
CA LEU A 369 -12.80 8.51 -20.60
C LEU A 369 -11.77 7.41 -20.32
N TYR A 370 -10.72 7.33 -21.13
CA TYR A 370 -9.61 6.40 -20.87
C TYR A 370 -8.77 6.82 -19.66
N GLY A 371 -8.54 8.12 -19.48
CA GLY A 371 -7.85 8.66 -18.30
C GLY A 371 -8.58 8.42 -16.97
N PHE A 372 -9.92 8.30 -16.99
CA PHE A 372 -10.71 7.97 -15.79
C PHE A 372 -10.52 6.52 -15.33
N GLN A 373 -10.20 5.57 -16.22
CA GLN A 373 -9.91 4.17 -15.82
C GLN A 373 -8.65 4.07 -14.96
N LEU A 374 -7.64 4.92 -15.21
CA LEU A 374 -6.41 5.00 -14.42
C LEU A 374 -6.63 5.52 -12.98
N MET A 375 -7.78 6.14 -12.68
CA MET A 375 -8.10 6.60 -11.32
C MET A 375 -8.32 5.44 -10.34
N ASP A 376 -8.64 4.23 -10.83
CA ASP A 376 -8.82 3.04 -9.99
C ASP A 376 -7.52 2.26 -9.78
N ILE A 377 -6.57 2.32 -10.71
CA ILE A 377 -5.36 1.47 -10.66
C ILE A 377 -4.28 2.09 -9.75
N ASN A 378 -4.22 3.42 -9.66
CA ASN A 378 -3.14 4.11 -8.92
C ASN A 378 -3.52 4.56 -7.51
N GLU A 379 -4.82 4.59 -7.17
CA GLU A 379 -5.23 4.45 -5.77
C GLU A 379 -5.18 2.99 -5.36
N SER A 380 -3.94 2.50 -5.35
CA SER A 380 -3.55 1.46 -4.42
C SER A 380 -4.23 1.73 -3.08
N PRO A 381 -4.80 0.71 -2.42
CA PRO A 381 -5.36 0.81 -1.08
C PRO A 381 -4.43 1.52 -0.08
N ILE A 382 -3.17 1.73 -0.41
CA ILE A 382 -2.14 2.50 0.31
C ILE A 382 -2.58 3.95 0.57
N TYR A 383 -3.20 4.69 -0.37
CA TYR A 383 -3.65 6.07 -0.08
C TYR A 383 -4.76 6.11 0.98
N VAL A 384 -5.65 5.11 0.95
CA VAL A 384 -6.78 4.97 1.89
C VAL A 384 -6.36 4.28 3.21
N LEU A 385 -5.41 3.35 3.18
CA LEU A 385 -4.81 2.69 4.35
C LEU A 385 -3.86 3.60 5.11
N LEU A 386 -3.23 4.56 4.43
CA LEU A 386 -2.35 5.51 5.08
C LEU A 386 -3.14 6.67 5.71
N ASN A 387 -4.31 7.07 5.20
CA ASN A 387 -5.05 8.24 5.71
C ASN A 387 -5.65 8.00 7.12
N PRO A 388 -5.11 8.60 8.20
CA PRO A 388 -5.59 8.38 9.55
C PRO A 388 -6.80 9.27 9.91
N SER A 389 -7.21 10.19 9.01
CA SER A 389 -8.48 10.90 9.19
C SER A 389 -9.69 9.98 9.06
N ILE A 390 -9.49 8.76 8.54
CA ILE A 390 -10.47 7.69 8.58
C ILE A 390 -10.20 6.87 9.85
N ASN A 391 -10.78 7.33 10.95
CA ASN A 391 -10.81 6.59 12.19
C ASN A 391 -11.73 5.36 12.05
N HIS A 392 -11.23 4.29 11.42
CA HIS A 392 -11.93 3.01 11.32
C HIS A 392 -12.14 2.33 12.68
N ALA A 393 -11.51 2.86 13.75
CA ALA A 393 -11.65 2.41 15.12
C ALA A 393 -12.74 3.16 15.91
N GLN A 394 -13.49 4.09 15.31
CA GLN A 394 -14.54 4.84 16.00
C GLN A 394 -15.95 4.37 15.61
N LYS A 395 -16.18 3.06 15.76
CA LYS A 395 -17.44 2.55 16.28
C LYS A 395 -17.10 1.75 17.52
N ASP A 396 -17.50 2.31 18.65
CA ASP A 396 -17.40 1.82 20.02
C ASP A 396 -16.10 2.17 20.79
N LEU A 397 -16.32 2.90 21.89
CA LEU A 397 -15.36 3.34 22.92
C LEU A 397 -14.64 2.14 23.61
N PRO A 398 -13.54 2.35 24.36
CA PRO A 398 -12.19 2.64 23.91
C PRO A 398 -11.24 1.44 24.12
N VAL A 399 -10.62 0.96 23.04
CA VAL A 399 -9.46 0.03 23.04
C VAL A 399 -8.21 0.66 23.69
N THR A 400 -8.18 1.98 23.89
CA THR A 400 -7.07 2.73 24.50
C THR A 400 -6.82 2.41 25.99
N ILE A 401 -7.78 1.81 26.71
CA ILE A 401 -7.53 1.37 28.09
C ILE A 401 -6.70 0.07 28.11
N TYR A 402 -6.93 -0.82 27.15
CA TYR A 402 -6.27 -2.13 27.07
C TYR A 402 -4.82 -2.06 26.57
N GLU A 403 -4.53 -1.19 25.60
CA GLU A 403 -3.15 -0.98 25.13
C GLU A 403 -2.24 -0.40 26.23
N SER A 404 -2.81 0.41 27.13
CA SER A 404 -2.05 0.97 28.24
C SER A 404 -1.70 -0.07 29.31
N VAL A 405 -2.50 -1.13 29.48
CA VAL A 405 -2.25 -2.20 30.47
C VAL A 405 -1.18 -3.19 29.96
N GLU A 406 -1.06 -3.36 28.65
CA GLU A 406 -0.09 -4.26 28.03
C GLU A 406 1.32 -3.63 27.95
N ALA A 407 1.43 -2.33 27.64
CA ALA A 407 2.69 -1.59 27.75
C ALA A 407 3.19 -1.52 29.21
N GLU A 408 2.26 -1.45 30.17
CA GLU A 408 2.53 -1.47 31.61
C GLU A 408 3.08 -2.82 32.07
N ARG A 409 2.50 -3.94 31.63
CA ARG A 409 2.99 -5.29 31.95
C ARG A 409 4.39 -5.55 31.38
N ILE A 410 4.66 -5.09 30.16
CA ILE A 410 5.98 -5.23 29.52
C ILE A 410 7.04 -4.37 30.26
N SER A 411 6.67 -3.16 30.69
CA SER A 411 7.58 -2.30 31.47
C SER A 411 7.85 -2.86 32.87
N VAL A 412 6.85 -3.45 33.52
CA VAL A 412 6.96 -4.07 34.85
C VAL A 412 7.75 -5.38 34.80
N ASP A 413 7.55 -6.22 33.78
CA ASP A 413 8.37 -7.42 33.56
C ASP A 413 9.83 -7.05 33.23
N HIS A 414 10.06 -5.97 32.48
CA HIS A 414 11.42 -5.50 32.19
C HIS A 414 12.15 -5.00 33.44
N VAL A 415 11.42 -4.43 34.41
CA VAL A 415 11.95 -4.02 35.72
C VAL A 415 12.13 -5.21 36.66
N ALA A 416 11.21 -6.18 36.65
CA ALA A 416 11.26 -7.37 37.50
C ALA A 416 12.32 -8.39 37.08
N HIS A 417 12.73 -8.39 35.80
CA HIS A 417 13.71 -9.33 35.24
C HIS A 417 15.10 -8.74 35.00
N LEU A 418 15.45 -7.62 35.62
CA LEU A 418 16.84 -7.19 35.74
C LEU A 418 17.61 -8.19 36.62
N LYS A 419 18.06 -9.29 36.02
CA LYS A 419 19.12 -10.12 36.61
C LYS A 419 20.38 -9.26 36.71
N PRO A 420 21.15 -9.33 37.81
CA PRO A 420 22.47 -8.73 37.85
C PRO A 420 23.31 -9.40 36.76
N SER A 421 23.50 -8.70 35.64
CA SER A 421 24.54 -9.05 34.68
C SER A 421 25.85 -8.51 35.23
N ASP A 422 26.84 -9.40 35.37
CA ASP A 422 28.17 -9.19 35.95
C ASP A 422 29.06 -8.16 35.21
N GLY A 423 28.57 -6.94 34.95
CA GLY A 423 29.40 -5.92 34.29
C GLY A 423 28.88 -4.49 34.18
N GLY A 424 27.69 -4.17 34.72
CA GLY A 424 27.18 -2.80 34.72
C GLY A 424 27.48 -2.05 36.03
N SER A 425 27.98 -0.81 35.94
CA SER A 425 28.14 0.07 37.10
C SER A 425 26.82 0.18 37.90
N ALA A 426 26.91 0.09 39.23
CA ALA A 426 25.77 0.21 40.15
C ALA A 426 24.96 1.49 39.93
N ALA A 427 25.61 2.57 39.46
CA ALA A 427 24.94 3.83 39.13
C ALA A 427 23.99 3.70 37.93
N THR A 428 24.35 2.89 36.92
CA THR A 428 23.51 2.68 35.72
C THR A 428 22.29 1.82 36.05
N GLN A 429 22.44 0.86 36.96
CA GLN A 429 21.34 0.01 37.45
C GLN A 429 20.37 0.82 38.31
N LEU A 430 20.88 1.66 39.21
CA LEU A 430 20.06 2.57 40.02
C LEU A 430 19.32 3.59 39.15
N ALA A 431 19.98 4.17 38.15
CA ALA A 431 19.35 5.09 37.21
C ALA A 431 18.23 4.43 36.40
N ALA A 432 18.44 3.20 35.92
CA ALA A 432 17.39 2.45 35.23
C ALA A 432 16.19 2.14 36.13
N HIS A 433 16.43 1.75 37.39
CA HIS A 433 15.39 1.49 38.37
C HIS A 433 14.59 2.76 38.73
N LEU A 434 15.27 3.88 38.98
CA LEU A 434 14.62 5.17 39.26
C LEU A 434 13.82 5.70 38.07
N THR A 435 14.32 5.52 36.84
CA THR A 435 13.62 5.90 35.61
C THR A 435 12.36 5.05 35.40
N GLY A 436 12.42 3.76 35.75
CA GLY A 436 11.27 2.86 35.78
C GLY A 436 10.19 3.31 36.77
N ILE A 437 10.59 3.62 38.02
CA ILE A 437 9.67 4.13 39.06
C ILE A 437 9.03 5.45 38.63
N HIS A 438 9.82 6.39 38.11
CA HIS A 438 9.31 7.68 37.64
C HIS A 438 8.26 7.53 36.54
N SER A 439 8.50 6.61 35.59
CA SER A 439 7.58 6.33 34.50
C SER A 439 6.26 5.71 35.01
N ALA A 440 6.34 4.80 35.97
CA ALA A 440 5.16 4.19 36.60
C ALA A 440 4.30 5.22 37.34
N ILE A 441 4.92 6.11 38.13
CA ILE A 441 4.21 7.19 38.86
C ILE A 441 3.54 8.16 37.88
N LYS A 442 4.25 8.56 36.82
CA LYS A 442 3.70 9.44 35.78
C LYS A 442 2.48 8.81 35.08
N MET A 443 2.52 7.51 34.84
CA MET A 443 1.42 6.80 34.19
C MET A 443 0.21 6.65 35.12
N LEU A 444 0.43 6.37 36.40
CA LEU A 444 -0.62 6.35 37.42
C LEU A 444 -1.33 7.71 37.52
N ASN A 445 -0.57 8.81 37.57
CA ASN A 445 -1.12 10.17 37.62
C ASN A 445 -1.99 10.49 36.38
N SER A 446 -1.53 10.08 35.19
CA SER A 446 -2.31 10.23 33.94
C SER A 446 -3.67 9.49 34.02
N ARG A 447 -3.69 8.26 34.53
CA ARG A 447 -4.91 7.46 34.67
C ARG A 447 -5.89 8.03 35.70
N ILE A 448 -5.38 8.48 36.85
CA ILE A 448 -6.19 9.16 37.86
C ILE A 448 -6.82 10.42 37.27
N ARG A 449 -6.09 11.17 36.42
CA ARG A 449 -6.62 12.36 35.74
C ARG A 449 -7.76 12.03 34.78
N VAL A 450 -7.67 10.93 34.03
CA VAL A 450 -8.75 10.50 33.11
C VAL A 450 -9.99 10.09 33.90
N LEU A 451 -9.83 9.29 34.96
CA LEU A 451 -10.94 8.91 35.85
C LEU A 451 -11.58 10.15 36.48
N HIS A 452 -10.78 11.12 36.92
CA HIS A 452 -11.28 12.37 37.47
C HIS A 452 -12.09 13.19 36.45
N HIS A 453 -11.60 13.34 35.21
CA HIS A 453 -12.34 14.03 34.15
C HIS A 453 -13.66 13.32 33.80
N TYR A 454 -13.65 11.99 33.79
CA TYR A 454 -14.84 11.19 33.53
C TYR A 454 -15.89 11.34 34.64
N LEU A 455 -15.48 11.27 35.91
CA LEU A 455 -16.37 11.50 37.05
C LEU A 455 -16.94 12.94 37.06
N LEU A 456 -16.14 13.94 36.69
CA LEU A 456 -16.61 15.32 36.55
C LEU A 456 -17.62 15.48 35.41
N ALA A 457 -17.42 14.80 34.28
CA ALA A 457 -18.36 14.81 33.16
C ALA A 457 -19.69 14.11 33.51
N MET A 458 -19.62 13.02 34.29
CA MET A 458 -20.82 12.38 34.85
C MET A 458 -21.55 13.30 35.84
N GLN A 459 -20.83 14.00 36.71
CA GLN A 459 -21.42 14.93 37.67
C GLN A 459 -22.10 16.13 36.99
N LYS A 460 -21.56 16.59 35.85
CA LYS A 460 -22.16 17.66 35.04
C LYS A 460 -23.38 17.21 34.21
N GLY A 461 -23.63 15.90 34.11
CA GLY A 461 -24.75 15.34 33.35
C GLY A 461 -24.47 15.13 31.86
N ASP A 462 -23.22 15.31 31.40
CA ASP A 462 -22.82 15.13 30.00
C ASP A 462 -22.76 13.65 29.59
N ILE A 463 -22.69 12.74 30.58
CA ILE A 463 -22.55 11.29 30.39
C ILE A 463 -23.54 10.57 31.33
N PRO A 464 -24.27 9.53 30.86
CA PRO A 464 -25.22 8.78 31.69
C PRO A 464 -24.52 8.11 32.87
N CYS A 465 -25.15 8.17 34.05
CA CYS A 465 -24.59 7.64 35.29
C CYS A 465 -24.71 6.11 35.36
N GLU A 466 -23.61 5.39 35.16
CA GLU A 466 -23.57 3.93 35.24
C GLU A 466 -23.03 3.44 36.61
N ASN A 467 -23.92 2.86 37.42
CA ASN A 467 -23.61 2.46 38.80
C ASN A 467 -22.59 1.30 38.92
N SER A 468 -22.47 0.47 37.88
CA SER A 468 -21.48 -0.62 37.77
C SER A 468 -20.05 -0.08 37.74
N LEU A 469 -19.81 0.94 36.92
CA LEU A 469 -18.52 1.60 36.73
C LEU A 469 -18.11 2.39 37.98
N LEU A 470 -19.04 3.10 38.64
CA LEU A 470 -18.76 3.79 39.90
C LEU A 470 -18.24 2.84 41.00
N ARG A 471 -18.78 1.62 41.08
CA ARG A 471 -18.30 0.59 42.01
C ARG A 471 -16.90 0.10 41.66
N GLN A 472 -16.59 -0.08 40.38
CA GLN A 472 -15.25 -0.47 39.93
C GLN A 472 -14.22 0.63 40.22
N VAL A 473 -14.56 1.89 39.95
CA VAL A 473 -13.70 3.04 40.25
C VAL A 473 -13.46 3.17 41.75
N SER A 474 -14.51 3.02 42.57
CA SER A 474 -14.38 3.02 44.04
C SER A 474 -13.48 1.88 44.55
N SER A 475 -13.63 0.68 44.01
CA SER A 475 -12.77 -0.47 44.33
C SER A 475 -11.31 -0.22 43.95
N LEU A 476 -11.06 0.36 42.77
CA LEU A 476 -9.72 0.72 42.30
C LEU A 476 -9.06 1.78 43.18
N LEU A 477 -9.79 2.84 43.55
CA LEU A 477 -9.27 3.89 44.44
C LEU A 477 -8.89 3.33 45.82
N ARG A 478 -9.64 2.36 46.36
CA ARG A 478 -9.31 1.68 47.62
C ARG A 478 -8.09 0.76 47.53
N ARG A 479 -7.68 0.35 46.33
CA ARG A 479 -6.50 -0.49 46.10
C ARG A 479 -5.22 0.31 45.86
N LEU A 480 -5.33 1.62 45.63
CA LEU A 480 -4.16 2.48 45.55
C LEU A 480 -3.54 2.62 46.94
N PRO A 481 -2.19 2.58 47.06
CA PRO A 481 -1.52 2.90 48.30
C PRO A 481 -2.01 4.26 48.77
N THR A 482 -2.59 4.26 49.97
CA THR A 482 -3.31 5.38 50.57
C THR A 482 -2.47 6.66 50.53
N ILE A 483 -3.01 7.70 49.89
CA ILE A 483 -2.57 9.10 50.03
C ILE A 483 -2.61 9.56 51.51
N GLU A 484 -3.29 8.81 52.38
CA GLU A 484 -3.52 9.12 53.81
C GLU A 484 -2.71 8.24 54.78
N SER A 485 -1.53 7.76 54.38
CA SER A 485 -0.59 7.22 55.37
C SER A 485 0.37 8.33 55.76
N GLU A 486 0.40 8.77 57.02
CA GLU A 486 1.41 9.71 57.54
C GLU A 486 2.84 9.27 57.15
N LYS A 487 3.11 7.96 57.09
CA LYS A 487 4.39 7.41 56.61
C LYS A 487 4.76 7.79 55.17
N PHE A 488 3.78 8.01 54.27
CA PHE A 488 4.07 8.36 52.88
C PHE A 488 4.48 9.83 52.72
N GLN A 489 3.95 10.74 53.54
CA GLN A 489 4.42 12.12 53.57
C GLN A 489 5.83 12.21 54.18
N ASP A 490 6.08 11.49 55.26
CA ASP A 490 7.40 11.48 55.90
C ASP A 490 8.48 10.92 54.97
N ASP A 491 8.25 9.78 54.30
CA ASP A 491 9.26 9.16 53.42
C ASP A 491 9.51 9.97 52.12
N PHE A 492 8.52 10.72 51.63
CA PHE A 492 8.66 11.44 50.35
C PHE A 492 9.12 12.90 50.51
N LEU A 493 8.74 13.57 51.61
CA LEU A 493 9.14 14.96 51.86
C LEU A 493 10.53 15.07 52.53
N THR A 494 10.94 14.08 53.33
CA THR A 494 12.27 14.12 54.00
C THR A 494 13.45 13.95 53.04
N VAL A 495 13.26 13.33 51.87
CA VAL A 495 14.32 13.20 50.85
C VAL A 495 14.62 14.54 50.14
N SER A 496 13.74 15.55 50.26
CA SER A 496 13.98 16.89 49.70
C SER A 496 14.89 17.80 50.55
N ALA A 497 15.38 17.32 51.70
CA ALA A 497 16.23 18.07 52.63
C ALA A 497 17.73 17.76 52.52
N PHE A 498 18.24 17.42 51.33
CA PHE A 498 19.67 17.52 51.01
C PHE A 498 19.91 18.66 50.02
N ASN A 499 19.85 19.89 50.55
CA ASN A 499 20.56 21.05 50.06
C ASN A 499 20.80 22.01 51.24
N SER A 500 21.89 21.76 51.95
CA SER A 500 22.71 22.76 52.63
C SER A 500 24.14 22.22 52.72
#